data_AF-A0A2V2G0T3-F1
#
_entry.id   AF-A0A2V2G0T3-F1
#
_cell.length_a   1.000
_cell.length_b   1.000
_cell.length_c   1.000
_cell.angle_alpha   90.00
_cell.angle_beta   90.00
_cell.angle_gamma   90.00
#
_symmetry.space_group_name_H-M   'P 1'
#
loop_
_entity.id
_entity.type
_entity.pdbx_description
1 polymer ?
#
loop_
_entity_poly.entity_id
_entity_poly.type
_entity_poly.pdbx_seq_one_letter_code
_entity_poly.pdbx_strand_id
1 'polypeptide(L)'
;MGKSEFGNVRSFKKVIIIIAAVIVGLAAGLAISFIRCRDLSLELAELEEQLENVPADAGQGENISVSDSAADKELAYQSLFPDMYVEEAAEFAHIYNEDRYFYFTFDGGPSDSTEVILDTLSELGIKATFFVSGGENTDGSEEIIKRIYDEGHTIGIYGHTLPANRLYQSVETYLADFNKEFEYVYSITGEKPRIFRFRNGTVNKYNMHIRKQLTAEMLRRGFVYYDWNAACGDNEAGADAESIADMAIMTAQEKQRIFLLMHDTESSTETAEAIRSIVKHYSEKSYVFGALTNDVRPITFD
;
A
#
# COMPACT_ATOMS: atom_id res chain seq x y z
N MET A 1 12.35 5.94 -67.29
CA MET A 1 13.68 6.25 -66.73
C MET A 1 13.61 6.13 -65.21
N GLY A 2 13.84 4.93 -64.68
CA GLY A 2 13.93 4.70 -63.24
C GLY A 2 15.38 4.84 -62.80
N LYS A 3 15.67 5.82 -61.94
CA LYS A 3 16.96 5.87 -61.23
C LYS A 3 16.79 5.10 -59.93
N SER A 4 17.56 4.01 -59.80
CA SER A 4 17.75 3.27 -58.57
C SER A 4 18.50 4.13 -57.55
N GLU A 5 17.88 4.42 -56.41
CA GLU A 5 18.59 4.95 -55.25
C GLU A 5 19.41 3.84 -54.61
N PHE A 6 20.68 3.74 -55.00
CA PHE A 6 21.68 3.00 -54.23
C PHE A 6 21.90 3.72 -52.90
N GLY A 7 21.49 3.07 -51.81
CA GLY A 7 21.72 3.53 -50.45
C GLY A 7 23.20 3.84 -50.20
N ASN A 8 23.46 5.04 -49.68
CA ASN A 8 24.80 5.58 -49.44
C ASN A 8 25.59 4.63 -48.50
N VAL A 9 26.72 4.10 -48.98
CA VAL A 9 27.64 3.19 -48.25
C VAL A 9 28.03 3.73 -46.86
N ARG A 10 28.03 5.06 -46.71
CA ARG A 10 28.34 5.75 -45.45
C ARG A 10 27.24 5.58 -44.38
N SER A 11 25.99 5.42 -44.79
CA SER A 11 24.86 5.15 -43.90
C SER A 11 24.85 3.69 -43.42
N PHE A 12 25.18 2.74 -44.31
CA PHE A 12 25.32 1.32 -43.94
C PHE A 12 26.44 1.09 -42.91
N LYS A 13 27.59 1.75 -43.07
CA LYS A 13 28.68 1.65 -42.09
C LYS A 13 28.28 2.14 -40.69
N LYS A 14 27.47 3.21 -40.60
CA LYS A 14 26.97 3.71 -39.31
C LYS A 14 26.00 2.73 -38.65
N VAL A 15 25.10 2.13 -39.42
CA VAL A 15 24.16 1.12 -38.92
C VAL A 15 24.91 -0.12 -38.40
N ILE A 16 25.92 -0.60 -39.12
CA ILE A 16 26.74 -1.75 -38.69
C ILE A 16 27.48 -1.44 -37.38
N ILE A 17 28.04 -0.24 -37.22
CA ILE A 17 28.74 0.16 -35.98
C ILE A 17 27.77 0.22 -34.79
N ILE A 18 26.56 0.74 -34.98
CA ILE A 18 25.54 0.80 -33.91
C ILE A 18 25.11 -0.61 -33.50
N ILE A 19 24.84 -1.50 -34.46
CA ILE A 19 24.47 -2.89 -34.18
C ILE A 19 25.61 -3.61 -33.43
N ALA A 20 26.86 -3.43 -33.86
CA ALA A 20 28.00 -4.01 -33.18
C ALA A 20 28.14 -3.49 -31.72
N ALA A 21 27.92 -2.20 -31.49
CA ALA A 21 27.94 -1.62 -30.14
C ALA A 21 26.83 -2.18 -29.24
N VAL A 22 25.62 -2.36 -29.78
CA VAL A 22 24.49 -2.96 -29.05
C VAL A 22 24.78 -4.42 -28.70
N ILE A 23 25.33 -5.20 -29.63
CA ILE A 23 25.70 -6.61 -29.38
C ILE A 23 26.77 -6.71 -28.29
N VAL A 24 27.80 -5.86 -28.33
CA VAL A 24 28.84 -5.82 -27.29
C VAL A 24 28.26 -5.41 -25.93
N GLY A 25 27.36 -4.43 -25.89
CA GLY A 25 26.66 -4.02 -24.68
C GLY A 25 25.79 -5.14 -24.07
N LEU A 26 25.03 -5.86 -24.91
CA LEU A 26 24.23 -7.01 -24.49
C LEU A 26 25.10 -8.16 -23.99
N ALA A 27 26.21 -8.46 -24.68
CA ALA A 27 27.16 -9.48 -24.25
C ALA A 27 27.81 -9.15 -22.90
N ALA A 28 28.18 -7.88 -22.69
CA ALA A 28 28.71 -7.41 -21.40
C ALA A 28 27.65 -7.49 -20.29
N GLY A 29 26.40 -7.09 -20.57
CA GLY A 29 25.29 -7.21 -19.62
C GLY A 29 24.99 -8.66 -19.22
N LEU A 30 24.99 -9.58 -20.19
CA LEU A 30 24.83 -11.02 -19.95
C LEU A 30 26.00 -11.59 -19.14
N ALA A 31 27.24 -11.18 -19.42
CA ALA A 31 28.40 -11.59 -18.64
C ALA A 31 28.33 -11.10 -17.19
N ILE A 32 27.92 -9.86 -16.95
CA ILE A 32 27.72 -9.31 -15.60
C ILE A 32 26.61 -10.07 -14.86
N SER A 33 25.47 -10.32 -15.53
CA SER A 33 24.37 -11.10 -14.97
C SER A 33 24.80 -12.53 -14.61
N PHE A 34 25.59 -13.17 -15.48
CA PHE A 34 26.15 -14.50 -15.25
C PHE A 34 27.12 -14.53 -14.06
N ILE A 35 28.01 -13.54 -13.94
CA ILE A 35 28.91 -13.41 -12.78
C ILE A 35 28.09 -13.24 -11.49
N ARG A 36 27.09 -12.35 -11.50
CA ARG A 36 26.20 -12.10 -10.36
C ARG A 36 25.44 -13.36 -9.93
N CYS A 37 24.94 -14.12 -10.91
CA CYS A 37 24.20 -15.36 -10.66
C CYS A 37 25.12 -16.44 -10.08
N ARG A 38 26.37 -16.55 -10.56
CA ARG A 38 27.36 -17.45 -9.99
C ARG A 38 27.73 -17.07 -8.56
N ASP A 39 27.92 -15.78 -8.29
CA ASP A 39 28.25 -15.30 -6.94
C ASP A 39 27.09 -15.60 -5.96
N LEU A 40 25.83 -15.38 -6.38
CA LEU A 40 24.65 -15.80 -5.59
C LEU A 40 24.57 -17.32 -5.39
N SER A 41 24.91 -18.11 -6.41
CA SER A 41 24.88 -19.58 -6.26
C SER A 41 25.93 -20.10 -5.29
N LEU A 42 27.07 -19.41 -5.18
CA LEU A 42 28.11 -19.76 -4.21
C LEU A 42 27.70 -19.36 -2.79
N GLU A 43 27.07 -18.20 -2.63
CA GLU A 43 26.55 -17.74 -1.34
C GLU A 43 25.42 -18.64 -0.83
N LEU A 44 24.56 -19.14 -1.73
CA LEU A 44 23.55 -20.15 -1.41
C LEU A 44 24.18 -21.50 -1.01
N ALA A 45 25.18 -21.97 -1.75
CA ALA A 45 25.87 -23.22 -1.42
C ALA A 45 26.59 -23.13 -0.05
N GLU A 46 27.19 -21.99 0.27
CA GLU A 46 27.82 -21.76 1.58
C GLU A 46 26.78 -21.74 2.72
N LEU A 47 25.60 -21.16 2.49
CA LEU A 47 24.49 -21.18 3.45
C LEU A 47 23.89 -22.58 3.63
N GLU A 48 23.75 -23.35 2.55
CA GLU A 48 23.29 -24.75 2.61
C GLU A 48 24.30 -25.64 3.37
N GLU A 49 25.61 -25.45 3.13
CA GLU A 49 26.67 -26.15 3.86
C GLU A 49 26.69 -25.76 5.36
N GLN A 50 26.41 -24.48 5.68
CA GLN A 50 26.26 -24.03 7.07
C GLN A 50 25.02 -24.65 7.74
N LEU A 51 23.96 -24.90 6.99
CA LEU A 51 22.71 -25.50 7.50
C LEU A 51 22.85 -27.02 7.69
N GLU A 52 23.60 -27.70 6.82
CA GLU A 52 23.90 -29.13 6.92
C GLU A 52 24.89 -29.46 8.04
N ASN A 53 25.79 -28.52 8.37
CA ASN A 53 26.73 -28.64 9.49
C ASN A 53 26.13 -28.20 10.86
N VAL A 54 24.83 -27.91 10.94
CA VAL A 54 24.13 -27.71 12.22
C VAL A 54 24.01 -29.09 12.91
N PRO A 55 24.62 -29.32 14.08
CA PRO A 55 24.66 -30.65 14.69
C PRO A 55 23.26 -31.12 15.12
N ALA A 56 22.90 -32.34 14.69
CA ALA A 56 21.63 -33.00 14.93
C ALA A 56 21.48 -33.60 16.35
N ASP A 57 21.99 -32.93 17.38
CA ASP A 57 21.77 -33.32 18.78
C ASP A 57 20.84 -32.34 19.49
N ALA A 58 19.60 -32.32 18.98
CA ALA A 58 18.44 -31.88 19.74
C ALA A 58 17.91 -33.10 20.51
N GLY A 59 18.47 -33.41 21.68
CA GLY A 59 17.96 -34.57 22.41
C GLY A 59 18.66 -35.06 23.67
N GLN A 60 19.11 -34.19 24.58
CA GLN A 60 18.99 -34.36 26.05
C GLN A 60 19.73 -33.23 26.78
N GLY A 61 19.05 -32.62 27.75
CA GLY A 61 19.56 -31.48 28.47
C GLY A 61 20.78 -31.79 29.33
N GLU A 62 21.85 -31.05 29.12
CA GLU A 62 22.76 -30.63 30.19
C GLU A 62 23.17 -29.16 29.94
N ASN A 63 23.14 -28.38 31.02
CA ASN A 63 23.28 -26.94 31.05
C ASN A 63 24.58 -26.44 30.39
N ILE A 64 24.45 -25.83 29.22
CA ILE A 64 25.43 -24.87 28.71
C ILE A 64 24.71 -23.52 28.66
N SER A 65 25.14 -22.59 29.51
CA SER A 65 24.69 -21.21 29.53
C SER A 65 25.10 -20.52 28.23
N VAL A 66 24.27 -20.65 27.21
CA VAL A 66 24.22 -19.72 26.09
C VAL A 66 23.77 -18.40 26.69
N SER A 67 24.53 -17.34 26.50
CA SER A 67 24.10 -16.01 26.94
C SER A 67 22.80 -15.64 26.25
N ASP A 68 21.70 -15.70 27.01
CA ASP A 68 20.40 -15.15 26.71
C ASP A 68 20.53 -13.66 26.36
N SER A 69 20.59 -13.30 25.08
CA SER A 69 20.57 -11.87 24.73
C SER A 69 19.82 -11.48 23.46
N ALA A 70 19.09 -12.41 22.81
CA ALA A 70 18.30 -12.06 21.62
C ALA A 70 16.85 -12.59 21.62
N ALA A 71 16.54 -13.67 22.34
CA ALA A 71 15.18 -14.24 22.36
C ALA A 71 14.29 -13.71 23.51
N ASP A 72 14.88 -13.07 24.53
CA ASP A 72 14.18 -12.69 25.78
C ASP A 72 14.19 -11.17 26.06
N LYS A 73 14.51 -10.32 25.08
CA LYS A 73 14.22 -8.89 25.22
C LYS A 73 12.75 -8.68 24.87
N GLU A 74 11.90 -8.73 25.89
CA GLU A 74 10.54 -8.20 25.83
C GLU A 74 10.59 -6.83 25.15
N LEU A 75 10.01 -6.74 23.96
CA LEU A 75 10.00 -5.53 23.18
C LEU A 75 9.07 -4.56 23.90
N ALA A 76 9.62 -3.56 24.59
CA ALA A 76 8.84 -2.68 25.48
C ALA A 76 7.56 -2.12 24.82
N TYR A 77 7.59 -1.84 23.52
CA TYR A 77 6.44 -1.37 22.75
C TYR A 77 5.25 -2.34 22.70
N GLN A 78 5.46 -3.65 22.88
CA GLN A 78 4.39 -4.66 22.85
C GLN A 78 3.42 -4.51 24.03
N SER A 79 3.91 -3.95 25.14
CA SER A 79 3.11 -3.64 26.33
C SER A 79 2.34 -2.31 26.23
N LEU A 80 2.64 -1.47 25.25
CA LEU A 80 1.95 -0.20 25.05
C LEU A 80 0.56 -0.42 24.45
N PHE A 81 -0.40 0.40 24.89
CA PHE A 81 -1.77 0.44 24.36
C PHE A 81 -2.45 -0.94 24.39
N PRO A 82 -2.74 -1.49 25.60
CA PRO A 82 -3.33 -2.83 25.73
C PRO A 82 -4.73 -2.95 25.15
N ASP A 83 -5.45 -1.84 24.95
CA ASP A 83 -6.79 -1.82 24.37
C ASP A 83 -6.80 -1.70 22.83
N MET A 84 -5.63 -1.42 22.23
CA MET A 84 -5.42 -1.29 20.78
C MET A 84 -5.15 -2.66 20.13
N TYR A 85 -6.13 -3.55 20.28
CA TYR A 85 -6.22 -4.84 19.63
C TYR A 85 -7.61 -4.99 19.00
N VAL A 86 -7.65 -5.64 17.85
CA VAL A 86 -8.87 -5.97 17.13
C VAL A 86 -8.93 -7.47 16.87
N GLU A 87 -10.15 -7.97 16.65
CA GLU A 87 -10.36 -9.36 16.27
C GLU A 87 -9.70 -9.62 14.91
N GLU A 88 -8.83 -10.63 14.87
CA GLU A 88 -8.21 -11.10 13.62
C GLU A 88 -9.28 -11.52 12.61
N ALA A 89 -9.01 -11.27 11.33
CA ALA A 89 -9.89 -11.78 10.28
C ALA A 89 -9.85 -13.31 10.30
N ALA A 90 -11.02 -13.95 10.45
CA ALA A 90 -11.13 -15.40 10.57
C ALA A 90 -10.46 -16.12 9.39
N GLU A 91 -10.72 -15.65 8.17
CA GLU A 91 -10.01 -15.99 6.94
C GLU A 91 -10.17 -14.82 5.96
N PHE A 92 -9.20 -14.60 5.07
CA PHE A 92 -9.45 -13.68 3.97
C PHE A 92 -10.51 -14.27 3.05
N ALA A 93 -11.55 -13.49 2.77
CA ALA A 93 -12.61 -13.82 1.84
C ALA A 93 -11.97 -14.39 0.56
N HIS A 94 -12.23 -15.66 0.31
CA HIS A 94 -11.72 -16.29 -0.88
C HIS A 94 -12.39 -15.66 -2.09
N ILE A 95 -11.60 -14.98 -2.90
CA ILE A 95 -12.03 -14.44 -4.19
C ILE A 95 -12.03 -15.61 -5.18
N TYR A 96 -12.91 -16.58 -4.95
CA TYR A 96 -13.15 -17.70 -5.87
C TYR A 96 -14.14 -17.34 -6.98
N ASN A 97 -14.63 -16.10 -7.00
CA ASN A 97 -15.50 -15.62 -8.06
C ASN A 97 -14.69 -14.91 -9.16
N GLU A 98 -15.15 -15.05 -10.40
CA GLU A 98 -14.67 -14.32 -11.58
C GLU A 98 -14.98 -12.80 -11.50
N ASP A 99 -15.61 -12.35 -10.40
CA ASP A 99 -16.00 -10.96 -10.19
C ASP A 99 -14.79 -10.03 -10.15
N ARG A 100 -14.92 -8.90 -10.86
CA ARG A 100 -13.92 -7.83 -10.89
C ARG A 100 -14.30 -6.79 -9.84
N TYR A 101 -13.38 -6.44 -8.94
CA TYR A 101 -13.64 -5.53 -7.84
C TYR A 101 -12.92 -4.20 -7.99
N PHE A 102 -13.62 -3.12 -7.63
CA PHE A 102 -13.08 -1.77 -7.58
C PHE A 102 -13.29 -1.18 -6.18
N TYR A 103 -12.20 -0.82 -5.52
CA TYR A 103 -12.20 -0.21 -4.19
C TYR A 103 -11.71 1.23 -4.30
N PHE A 104 -12.63 2.18 -4.08
CA PHE A 104 -12.26 3.57 -3.84
C PHE A 104 -11.71 3.70 -2.42
N THR A 105 -10.51 4.28 -2.30
CA THR A 105 -9.86 4.52 -1.01
C THR A 105 -9.37 5.96 -0.93
N PHE A 106 -9.71 6.66 0.15
CA PHE A 106 -9.37 8.06 0.36
C PHE A 106 -8.46 8.18 1.58
N ASP A 107 -7.30 8.84 1.40
CA ASP A 107 -6.33 9.04 2.46
C ASP A 107 -6.33 10.48 2.96
N GLY A 108 -6.39 10.64 4.29
CA GLY A 108 -5.95 11.84 4.98
C GLY A 108 -7.03 12.83 5.43
N GLY A 109 -8.29 12.66 5.01
CA GLY A 109 -9.42 13.35 5.63
C GLY A 109 -9.68 12.93 7.09
N PRO A 110 -10.76 13.39 7.72
CA PRO A 110 -11.90 14.10 7.11
C PRO A 110 -11.60 15.57 6.76
N SER A 111 -12.33 16.11 5.78
CA SER A 111 -12.36 17.53 5.39
C SER A 111 -13.70 17.89 4.73
N ASP A 112 -13.90 19.15 4.34
CA ASP A 112 -15.08 19.57 3.55
C ASP A 112 -15.26 18.72 2.28
N SER A 113 -14.16 18.27 1.65
CA SER A 113 -14.24 17.40 0.47
C SER A 113 -14.74 16.01 0.78
N THR A 114 -14.53 15.51 2.00
CA THR A 114 -15.10 14.24 2.44
C THR A 114 -16.62 14.28 2.36
N GLU A 115 -17.26 15.39 2.73
CA GLU A 115 -18.72 15.53 2.62
C GLU A 115 -19.21 15.47 1.17
N VAL A 116 -18.55 16.20 0.27
CA VAL A 116 -18.91 16.19 -1.17
C VAL A 116 -18.69 14.81 -1.80
N ILE A 117 -17.64 14.10 -1.37
CA ILE A 117 -17.37 12.72 -1.77
C ILE A 117 -18.47 11.79 -1.26
N LEU A 118 -18.86 11.88 0.02
CA LEU A 118 -19.94 11.07 0.60
C LEU A 118 -21.26 11.27 -0.15
N ASP A 119 -21.64 12.52 -0.43
CA ASP A 119 -22.84 12.83 -1.21
C ASP A 119 -22.78 12.17 -2.61
N THR A 120 -21.63 12.24 -3.28
CA THR A 120 -21.44 11.60 -4.59
C THR A 120 -21.50 10.07 -4.51
N LEU A 121 -20.90 9.45 -3.50
CA LEU A 121 -20.95 8.01 -3.30
C LEU A 121 -22.37 7.52 -3.00
N SER A 122 -23.12 8.30 -2.21
CA SER A 122 -24.52 8.05 -1.87
C SER A 122 -25.43 8.11 -3.11
N GLU A 123 -25.27 9.13 -3.96
CA GLU A 123 -26.00 9.24 -5.23
C GLU A 123 -25.71 8.07 -6.18
N LEU A 124 -24.47 7.57 -6.18
CA LEU A 124 -24.06 6.44 -7.00
C LEU A 124 -24.41 5.07 -6.37
N GLY A 125 -24.84 5.06 -5.11
CA GLY A 125 -25.20 3.84 -4.37
C GLY A 125 -24.01 2.92 -4.09
N ILE A 126 -22.80 3.46 -3.96
CA ILE A 126 -21.57 2.68 -3.76
C ILE A 126 -20.94 2.94 -2.40
N LYS A 127 -20.21 1.95 -1.89
CA LYS A 127 -19.42 2.05 -0.65
C LYS A 127 -17.93 2.19 -0.98
N ALA A 128 -17.20 2.80 -0.05
CA ALA A 128 -15.80 3.14 -0.20
C ALA A 128 -15.07 3.01 1.14
N THR A 129 -13.77 3.27 1.13
CA THR A 129 -12.92 3.21 2.34
C THR A 129 -12.26 4.57 2.59
N PHE A 130 -12.29 5.04 3.82
CA PHE A 130 -11.65 6.29 4.24
C PHE A 130 -10.58 5.97 5.28
N PHE A 131 -9.32 6.21 4.95
CA PHE A 131 -8.20 6.14 5.89
C PHE A 131 -8.02 7.51 6.53
N VAL A 132 -8.63 7.68 7.70
CA VAL A 132 -8.72 8.98 8.37
C VAL A 132 -7.43 9.33 9.13
N SER A 133 -7.17 10.63 9.23
CA SER A 133 -6.02 11.20 9.93
C SER A 133 -6.35 12.53 10.55
N GLY A 134 -5.88 12.78 11.77
CA GLY A 134 -5.91 14.13 12.32
C GLY A 134 -7.28 14.54 12.83
N GLY A 135 -8.25 13.61 12.96
CA GLY A 135 -9.65 13.93 13.15
C GLY A 135 -9.91 14.90 14.30
N GLU A 136 -9.33 14.67 15.49
CA GLU A 136 -9.53 15.54 16.67
C GLU A 136 -9.03 16.99 16.49
N ASN A 137 -8.26 17.29 15.42
CA ASN A 137 -7.76 18.64 15.13
C ASN A 137 -8.47 19.32 13.96
N THR A 138 -9.50 18.69 13.40
CA THR A 138 -10.28 19.21 12.27
C THR A 138 -11.68 19.59 12.78
N ASP A 139 -12.09 20.84 12.56
CA ASP A 139 -13.44 21.29 12.94
C ASP A 139 -14.50 20.50 12.15
N GLY A 140 -15.54 20.01 12.82
CA GLY A 140 -16.64 19.25 12.19
C GLY A 140 -16.30 17.78 11.86
N SER A 141 -15.11 17.31 12.23
CA SER A 141 -14.66 15.94 11.93
C SER A 141 -15.50 14.87 12.61
N GLU A 142 -16.04 15.12 13.81
CA GLU A 142 -16.90 14.17 14.52
C GLU A 142 -18.14 13.84 13.69
N GLU A 143 -18.81 14.88 13.15
CA GLU A 143 -19.96 14.72 12.27
C GLU A 143 -19.61 13.99 10.99
N ILE A 144 -18.47 14.32 10.36
CA ILE A 144 -18.04 13.69 9.11
C ILE A 144 -17.69 12.22 9.34
N ILE A 145 -16.90 11.88 10.36
CA ILE A 145 -16.56 10.49 10.71
C ILE A 145 -17.83 9.70 11.03
N LYS A 146 -18.76 10.31 11.76
CA LYS A 146 -20.06 9.67 12.03
C LYS A 146 -20.84 9.41 10.74
N ARG A 147 -20.84 10.33 9.78
CA ARG A 147 -21.46 10.13 8.46
C ARG A 147 -20.80 8.99 7.69
N ILE A 148 -19.46 8.94 7.63
CA ILE A 148 -18.74 7.84 6.97
C ILE A 148 -19.22 6.49 7.52
N TYR A 149 -19.33 6.38 8.85
CA TYR A 149 -19.80 5.17 9.53
C TYR A 149 -21.29 4.87 9.28
N ASP A 150 -22.18 5.84 9.54
CA ASP A 150 -23.64 5.67 9.42
C ASP A 150 -24.07 5.37 7.98
N GLU A 151 -23.35 5.92 6.99
CA GLU A 151 -23.57 5.66 5.58
C GLU A 151 -22.95 4.32 5.12
N GLY A 152 -22.30 3.56 6.02
CA GLY A 152 -21.82 2.19 5.76
C GLY A 152 -20.54 2.10 4.94
N HIS A 153 -19.71 3.14 4.96
CA HIS A 153 -18.35 3.09 4.44
C HIS A 153 -17.40 2.49 5.47
N THR A 154 -16.26 1.98 5.02
CA THR A 154 -15.24 1.49 5.96
C THR A 154 -14.34 2.64 6.40
N ILE A 155 -14.09 2.72 7.70
CA ILE A 155 -13.08 3.60 8.29
C ILE A 155 -11.83 2.78 8.61
N GLY A 156 -10.70 3.21 8.07
CA GLY A 156 -9.37 2.76 8.46
C GLY A 156 -8.55 3.92 9.04
N ILE A 157 -7.40 3.60 9.62
CA ILE A 157 -6.49 4.61 10.19
C ILE A 157 -5.35 4.91 9.21
N TYR A 158 -5.03 6.20 9.01
CA TYR A 158 -3.86 6.65 8.25
C TYR A 158 -2.74 7.21 9.15
N GLY A 159 -3.09 7.53 10.41
CA GLY A 159 -2.24 8.14 11.42
C GLY A 159 -3.01 9.27 12.08
N HIS A 160 -2.32 10.12 12.84
CA HIS A 160 -2.93 11.28 13.48
C HIS A 160 -2.36 12.58 12.90
N THR A 161 -1.38 13.20 13.55
CA THR A 161 -0.83 14.51 13.13
C THR A 161 0.66 14.48 12.84
N LEU A 162 1.39 13.42 13.20
CA LEU A 162 2.82 13.42 12.99
C LEU A 162 3.17 13.34 11.50
N PRO A 163 4.06 14.23 11.00
CA PRO A 163 4.58 14.10 9.65
C PRO A 163 5.45 12.84 9.55
N ALA A 164 5.54 12.26 8.34
CA ALA A 164 6.18 10.96 8.12
C ALA A 164 7.60 10.83 8.71
N ASN A 165 8.40 11.90 8.66
CA ASN A 165 9.77 11.91 9.22
C ASN A 165 9.84 11.85 10.76
N ARG A 166 8.73 12.14 11.45
CA ARG A 166 8.58 11.97 12.91
C ARG A 166 7.82 10.69 13.24
N LEU A 167 6.74 10.43 12.50
CA LEU A 167 5.90 9.26 12.66
C LEU A 167 6.71 7.96 12.70
N TYR A 168 7.68 7.83 11.80
CA TYR A 168 8.48 6.61 11.65
C TYR A 168 9.81 6.62 12.43
N GLN A 169 9.97 7.47 13.46
CA GLN A 169 11.21 7.49 14.26
C GLN A 169 11.41 6.25 15.13
N SER A 170 10.32 5.63 15.59
CA SER A 170 10.34 4.39 16.35
C SER A 170 8.98 3.70 16.27
N VAL A 171 8.91 2.42 16.65
CA VAL A 171 7.64 1.68 16.72
C VAL A 171 6.71 2.33 17.75
N GLU A 172 7.23 2.71 18.92
CA GLU A 172 6.48 3.40 19.98
C GLU A 172 5.85 4.70 19.49
N THR A 173 6.61 5.48 18.71
CA THR A 173 6.14 6.76 18.16
C THR A 173 4.98 6.55 17.21
N TYR A 174 5.09 5.54 16.33
CA TYR A 174 4.00 5.17 15.43
C TYR A 174 2.77 4.68 16.20
N LEU A 175 2.94 3.77 17.16
CA LEU A 175 1.82 3.22 17.95
C LEU A 175 1.10 4.32 18.74
N ALA A 176 1.83 5.30 19.28
CA ALA A 176 1.23 6.41 20.02
C ALA A 176 0.42 7.35 19.12
N ASP A 177 0.89 7.62 17.90
CA ASP A 177 0.16 8.42 16.92
C ASP A 177 -1.08 7.67 16.41
N PHE A 178 -0.92 6.39 16.05
CA PHE A 178 -2.01 5.52 15.62
C PHE A 178 -3.10 5.37 16.68
N ASN A 179 -2.71 5.13 17.95
CA ASN A 179 -3.66 4.91 19.04
C ASN A 179 -4.57 6.13 19.27
N LYS A 180 -4.05 7.35 19.05
CA LYS A 180 -4.87 8.56 19.20
C LYS A 180 -6.00 8.59 18.18
N GLU A 181 -5.69 8.36 16.91
CA GLU A 181 -6.72 8.33 15.85
C GLU A 181 -7.66 7.14 16.05
N PHE A 182 -7.13 5.98 16.45
CA PHE A 182 -7.91 4.78 16.76
C PHE A 182 -8.96 5.02 17.85
N GLU A 183 -8.56 5.59 19.00
CA GLU A 183 -9.46 5.91 20.10
C GLU A 183 -10.46 7.00 19.71
N TYR A 184 -10.02 7.99 18.92
CA TYR A 184 -10.89 9.04 18.44
C TYR A 184 -12.04 8.48 17.57
N VAL A 185 -11.71 7.67 16.56
CA VAL A 185 -12.70 6.99 15.71
C VAL A 185 -13.62 6.08 16.53
N TYR A 186 -13.05 5.31 17.47
CA TYR A 186 -13.84 4.43 18.32
C TYR A 186 -14.81 5.21 19.22
N SER A 187 -14.41 6.37 19.74
CA SER A 187 -15.25 7.20 20.60
C SER A 187 -16.48 7.77 19.87
N ILE A 188 -16.39 7.98 18.56
CA ILE A 188 -17.48 8.52 17.72
C ILE A 188 -18.41 7.40 17.23
N THR A 189 -17.82 6.30 16.76
CA THR A 189 -18.55 5.24 16.04
C THR A 189 -19.02 4.10 16.94
N GLY A 190 -18.35 3.90 18.08
CA GLY A 190 -18.51 2.72 18.92
C GLY A 190 -17.93 1.44 18.31
N GLU A 191 -17.26 1.52 17.15
CA GLU A 191 -16.67 0.38 16.45
C GLU A 191 -15.16 0.58 16.28
N LYS A 192 -14.38 -0.46 16.60
CA LYS A 192 -12.92 -0.39 16.47
C LYS A 192 -12.53 -0.48 14.99
N PRO A 193 -11.82 0.50 14.42
CA PRO A 193 -11.32 0.38 13.06
C PRO A 193 -10.33 -0.78 12.99
N ARG A 194 -10.51 -1.68 12.01
CA ARG A 194 -9.75 -2.94 11.91
C ARG A 194 -8.67 -2.92 10.83
N ILE A 195 -8.67 -1.88 10.00
CA ILE A 195 -7.76 -1.74 8.88
C ILE A 195 -7.00 -0.42 8.95
N PHE A 196 -5.85 -0.37 8.29
CA PHE A 196 -5.05 0.84 8.21
C PHE A 196 -4.24 0.94 6.92
N ARG A 197 -3.65 2.10 6.70
CA ARG A 197 -2.70 2.32 5.61
C ARG A 197 -1.50 3.07 6.15
N PHE A 198 -0.31 2.60 5.81
CA PHE A 198 0.92 3.31 6.15
C PHE A 198 0.98 4.62 5.36
N ARG A 199 1.23 5.73 6.05
CA ARG A 199 1.56 7.01 5.43
C ARG A 199 2.70 6.84 4.43
N ASN A 200 2.46 7.24 3.18
CA ASN A 200 3.36 7.05 2.03
C ASN A 200 3.57 5.59 1.58
N GLY A 201 2.69 4.66 1.98
CA GLY A 201 2.77 3.23 1.66
C GLY A 201 3.70 2.44 2.58
N THR A 202 3.54 1.11 2.59
CA THR A 202 4.32 0.21 3.47
C THR A 202 5.81 0.23 3.20
N VAL A 203 6.22 0.44 1.94
CA VAL A 203 7.61 0.59 1.52
C VAL A 203 7.88 2.05 1.21
N ASN A 204 8.49 2.77 2.15
CA ASN A 204 8.82 4.18 1.96
C ASN A 204 10.16 4.56 2.61
N LYS A 205 10.72 5.69 2.19
CA LYS A 205 12.05 6.15 2.63
C LYS A 205 12.16 6.47 4.12
N TYR A 206 11.04 6.73 4.80
CA TYR A 206 11.02 7.13 6.21
C TYR A 206 11.02 5.92 7.15
N ASN A 207 10.37 4.82 6.75
CA ASN A 207 10.16 3.67 7.64
C ASN A 207 11.16 2.52 7.47
N MET A 208 12.09 2.60 6.51
CA MET A 208 12.97 1.46 6.14
C MET A 208 13.65 0.77 7.34
N HIS A 209 14.00 1.53 8.37
CA HIS A 209 14.71 1.05 9.56
C HIS A 209 13.82 0.35 10.60
N ILE A 210 12.51 0.60 10.59
CA ILE A 210 11.55 -0.03 11.52
C ILE A 210 10.45 -0.85 10.83
N ARG A 211 10.34 -0.81 9.49
CA ARG A 211 9.24 -1.37 8.70
C ARG A 211 8.86 -2.78 9.12
N LYS A 212 9.81 -3.72 9.15
CA LYS A 212 9.54 -5.13 9.47
C LYS A 212 8.98 -5.30 10.89
N GLN A 213 9.56 -4.61 11.87
CA GLN A 213 9.14 -4.67 13.26
C GLN A 213 7.74 -4.06 13.42
N LEU A 214 7.52 -2.91 12.77
CA LEU A 214 6.25 -2.21 12.83
C LEU A 214 5.13 -3.01 12.15
N THR A 215 5.37 -3.55 10.95
CA THR A 215 4.41 -4.42 10.26
C THR A 215 4.06 -5.64 11.10
N ALA A 216 5.06 -6.33 11.65
CA ALA A 216 4.83 -7.48 12.52
C ALA A 216 4.02 -7.11 13.77
N GLU A 217 4.31 -5.96 14.38
CA GLU A 217 3.60 -5.49 15.57
C GLU A 217 2.13 -5.13 15.28
N MET A 218 1.85 -4.46 14.16
CA MET A 218 0.48 -4.15 13.77
C MET A 218 -0.32 -5.41 13.42
N LEU A 219 0.29 -6.37 12.72
CA LEU A 219 -0.32 -7.67 12.45
C LEU A 219 -0.59 -8.46 13.74
N ARG A 220 0.34 -8.46 14.70
CA ARG A 220 0.18 -9.09 16.02
C ARG A 220 -0.98 -8.49 16.82
N ARG A 221 -1.35 -7.24 16.54
CA ARG A 221 -2.51 -6.55 17.15
C ARG A 221 -3.83 -6.81 16.41
N GLY A 222 -3.81 -7.62 15.35
CA GLY A 222 -4.97 -8.02 14.56
C GLY A 222 -5.32 -7.08 13.41
N PHE A 223 -4.56 -6.00 13.19
CA PHE A 223 -4.84 -5.05 12.12
C PHE A 223 -4.42 -5.57 10.74
N VAL A 224 -5.20 -5.24 9.71
CA VAL A 224 -4.85 -5.50 8.31
C VAL A 224 -4.49 -4.19 7.62
N TYR A 225 -3.40 -4.17 6.86
CA TYR A 225 -3.00 -2.99 6.09
C TYR A 225 -3.19 -3.17 4.60
N TYR A 226 -3.47 -2.05 3.92
CA TYR A 226 -3.64 -1.99 2.47
C TYR A 226 -2.75 -0.90 1.88
N ASP A 227 -1.97 -1.25 0.87
CA ASP A 227 -1.43 -0.29 -0.09
C ASP A 227 -2.47 -0.06 -1.22
N TRP A 228 -1.99 0.26 -2.42
CA TRP A 228 -2.81 0.50 -3.60
C TRP A 228 -2.14 -0.08 -4.85
N ASN A 229 -2.89 -0.26 -5.94
CA ASN A 229 -2.35 -0.69 -7.24
C ASN A 229 -2.82 0.16 -8.42
N ALA A 230 -3.43 1.29 -8.10
CA ALA A 230 -3.81 2.36 -9.00
C ALA A 230 -3.75 3.68 -8.22
N ALA A 231 -3.44 4.78 -8.92
CA ALA A 231 -3.41 6.11 -8.34
C ALA A 231 -3.85 7.12 -9.40
N CYS A 232 -4.49 8.20 -8.96
CA CYS A 232 -5.10 9.18 -9.86
C CYS A 232 -4.42 10.56 -9.85
N GLY A 233 -3.53 10.82 -8.89
CA GLY A 233 -2.83 12.12 -8.80
C GLY A 233 -3.76 13.28 -8.44
N ASP A 234 -4.84 13.02 -7.70
CA ASP A 234 -5.83 14.03 -7.29
C ASP A 234 -5.29 15.09 -6.33
N ASN A 235 -4.14 14.83 -5.71
CA ASN A 235 -3.40 15.80 -4.91
C ASN A 235 -2.27 16.50 -5.69
N GLU A 236 -2.19 16.32 -7.02
CA GLU A 236 -1.24 17.06 -7.85
C GLU A 236 -1.74 18.49 -8.12
N ALA A 237 -0.79 19.44 -8.17
CA ALA A 237 -1.13 20.84 -8.41
C ALA A 237 -1.76 21.03 -9.80
N GLY A 238 -3.01 21.52 -9.82
CA GLY A 238 -3.76 21.77 -11.04
C GLY A 238 -4.47 20.54 -11.61
N ALA A 239 -4.61 19.47 -10.83
CA ALA A 239 -5.48 18.35 -11.17
C ALA A 239 -6.94 18.81 -11.28
N ASP A 240 -7.60 18.41 -12.37
CA ASP A 240 -9.03 18.60 -12.63
C ASP A 240 -9.73 17.25 -12.72
N ALA A 241 -11.06 17.25 -12.67
CA ALA A 241 -11.85 16.01 -12.64
C ALA A 241 -11.56 15.07 -13.83
N GLU A 242 -11.29 15.64 -15.01
CA GLU A 242 -10.99 14.87 -16.23
C GLU A 242 -9.63 14.19 -16.13
N SER A 243 -8.58 14.93 -15.76
CA SER A 243 -7.23 14.39 -15.59
C SER A 243 -7.15 13.35 -14.46
N ILE A 244 -7.88 13.55 -13.36
CA ILE A 244 -7.98 12.57 -12.27
C ILE A 244 -8.63 11.28 -12.78
N ALA A 245 -9.76 11.38 -13.50
CA ALA A 245 -10.46 10.21 -14.03
C ALA A 245 -9.61 9.45 -15.06
N ASP A 246 -8.97 10.17 -15.98
CA ASP A 246 -8.10 9.58 -17.01
C ASP A 246 -6.89 8.86 -16.39
N MET A 247 -6.24 9.48 -15.41
CA MET A 247 -5.12 8.89 -14.67
C MET A 247 -5.56 7.66 -13.89
N ALA A 248 -6.72 7.73 -13.21
CA ALA A 248 -7.30 6.60 -12.51
C ALA A 248 -7.52 5.41 -13.46
N ILE A 249 -8.16 5.64 -14.61
CA ILE A 249 -8.44 4.61 -15.62
C ILE A 249 -7.13 4.04 -16.21
N MET A 250 -6.17 4.91 -16.53
CA MET A 250 -4.89 4.51 -17.11
C MET A 250 -4.07 3.64 -16.15
N THR A 251 -3.99 4.00 -14.87
CA THR A 251 -3.20 3.25 -13.89
C THR A 251 -3.93 2.01 -13.40
N ALA A 252 -5.25 2.07 -13.22
CA ALA A 252 -6.05 0.95 -12.76
C ALA A 252 -6.15 -0.16 -13.81
N GLN A 253 -6.31 0.20 -15.09
CA GLN A 253 -6.47 -0.74 -16.20
C GLN A 253 -7.62 -1.71 -15.93
N GLU A 254 -7.56 -2.95 -16.43
CA GLU A 254 -8.55 -3.99 -16.17
C GLU A 254 -8.06 -5.05 -15.18
N LYS A 255 -7.34 -4.63 -14.12
CA LYS A 255 -6.91 -5.55 -13.05
C LYS A 255 -8.14 -6.17 -12.40
N GLN A 256 -8.07 -7.46 -12.06
CA GLN A 256 -9.19 -8.17 -11.41
C GLN A 256 -9.63 -7.49 -10.09
N ARG A 257 -8.69 -6.87 -9.37
CA ARG A 257 -8.97 -6.07 -8.19
C ARG A 257 -8.22 -4.76 -8.27
N ILE A 258 -8.94 -3.66 -8.20
CA ILE A 258 -8.39 -2.32 -8.23
C ILE A 258 -8.54 -1.70 -6.85
N PHE A 259 -7.43 -1.27 -6.28
CA PHE A 259 -7.35 -0.51 -5.03
C PHE A 259 -6.84 0.87 -5.44
N LEU A 260 -7.77 1.81 -5.65
CA LEU A 260 -7.46 3.14 -6.14
C LEU A 260 -7.12 4.06 -4.97
N LEU A 261 -5.90 4.59 -4.97
CA LEU A 261 -5.50 5.68 -4.07
C LEU A 261 -6.07 7.01 -4.58
N MET A 262 -6.82 7.66 -3.69
CA MET A 262 -7.34 9.01 -3.78
C MET A 262 -7.12 9.70 -2.42
N HIS A 263 -7.42 11.00 -2.34
CA HIS A 263 -7.28 11.82 -1.15
C HIS A 263 -8.53 12.68 -0.94
N ASP A 264 -8.88 12.89 0.32
CA ASP A 264 -9.95 13.77 0.75
C ASP A 264 -9.43 14.84 1.73
N THR A 265 -8.20 15.32 1.51
CA THR A 265 -7.48 16.27 2.39
C THR A 265 -7.68 17.74 2.08
N GLU A 266 -8.01 18.10 0.84
CA GLU A 266 -8.15 19.48 0.39
C GLU A 266 -9.57 19.75 -0.07
N SER A 267 -10.10 20.96 0.19
CA SER A 267 -11.41 21.40 -0.26
C SER A 267 -11.46 21.59 -1.80
N SER A 268 -11.52 20.47 -2.52
CA SER A 268 -11.68 20.37 -3.96
C SER A 268 -12.88 19.48 -4.32
N THR A 269 -13.71 19.95 -5.25
CA THR A 269 -14.83 19.16 -5.82
C THR A 269 -14.38 18.24 -6.96
N GLU A 270 -13.16 18.43 -7.49
CA GLU A 270 -12.65 17.72 -8.66
C GLU A 270 -12.56 16.21 -8.42
N THR A 271 -12.11 15.79 -7.23
CA THR A 271 -12.07 14.38 -6.83
C THR A 271 -13.47 13.76 -6.86
N ALA A 272 -14.48 14.47 -6.36
CA ALA A 272 -15.86 13.98 -6.35
C ALA A 272 -16.44 13.87 -7.77
N GLU A 273 -16.18 14.85 -8.64
CA GLU A 273 -16.61 14.80 -10.04
C GLU A 273 -15.94 13.65 -10.80
N ALA A 274 -14.64 13.39 -10.57
CA ALA A 274 -13.90 12.30 -11.18
C ALA A 274 -14.49 10.91 -10.85
N ILE A 275 -14.99 10.71 -9.62
CA ILE A 275 -15.63 9.44 -9.20
C ILE A 275 -16.74 9.04 -10.17
N ARG A 276 -17.56 9.99 -10.64
CA ARG A 276 -18.68 9.69 -11.56
C ARG A 276 -18.18 9.13 -12.88
N SER A 277 -17.13 9.72 -13.44
CA SER A 277 -16.49 9.27 -14.68
C SER A 277 -15.86 7.89 -14.53
N ILE A 278 -15.17 7.64 -13.41
CA ILE A 278 -14.56 6.36 -13.09
C ILE A 278 -15.63 5.28 -12.93
N VAL A 279 -16.69 5.55 -12.16
CA VAL A 279 -17.79 4.60 -11.94
C VAL A 279 -18.47 4.24 -13.25
N LYS A 280 -18.73 5.22 -14.12
CA LYS A 280 -19.29 4.95 -15.46
C LYS A 280 -18.39 3.99 -16.25
N HIS A 281 -17.09 4.27 -16.33
CA HIS A 281 -16.13 3.47 -17.10
C HIS A 281 -16.03 2.01 -16.62
N TYR A 282 -16.02 1.81 -15.30
CA TYR A 282 -15.86 0.48 -14.70
C TYR A 282 -17.18 -0.30 -14.57
N SER A 283 -18.32 0.39 -14.49
CA SER A 283 -19.65 -0.24 -14.58
C SER A 283 -19.89 -0.89 -15.94
N GLU A 284 -19.46 -0.24 -17.04
CA GLU A 284 -19.51 -0.81 -18.39
C GLU A 284 -18.66 -2.09 -18.53
N LYS A 285 -17.72 -2.30 -17.60
CA LYS A 285 -16.87 -3.49 -17.49
C LYS A 285 -17.32 -4.45 -16.39
N SER A 286 -18.52 -4.27 -15.84
CA SER A 286 -19.09 -5.16 -14.81
C SER A 286 -18.22 -5.27 -13.55
N TYR A 287 -17.54 -4.19 -13.16
CA TYR A 287 -16.88 -4.14 -11.86
C TYR A 287 -17.89 -3.96 -10.74
N VAL A 288 -17.67 -4.67 -9.64
CA VAL A 288 -18.37 -4.51 -8.38
C VAL A 288 -17.61 -3.49 -7.54
N PHE A 289 -18.29 -2.43 -7.13
CA PHE A 289 -17.73 -1.42 -6.22
C PHE A 289 -17.94 -1.87 -4.78
N GLY A 290 -16.86 -1.87 -3.99
CA GLY A 290 -16.89 -2.30 -2.59
C GLY A 290 -16.04 -1.42 -1.69
N ALA A 291 -16.29 -1.53 -0.40
CA ALA A 291 -15.40 -1.04 0.64
C ALA A 291 -14.42 -2.15 1.06
N LEU A 292 -13.25 -1.76 1.54
CA LEU A 292 -12.30 -2.70 2.13
C LEU A 292 -12.81 -3.13 3.51
N THR A 293 -12.55 -4.36 3.89
CA THR A 293 -12.83 -4.92 5.23
C THR A 293 -11.65 -5.79 5.61
N ASN A 294 -11.48 -6.14 6.90
CA ASN A 294 -10.30 -6.89 7.33
C ASN A 294 -10.21 -8.32 6.74
N ASP A 295 -11.27 -8.82 6.11
CA ASP A 295 -11.29 -10.08 5.34
C ASP A 295 -11.04 -9.90 3.83
N VAL A 296 -10.95 -8.67 3.29
CA VAL A 296 -10.53 -8.48 1.89
C VAL A 296 -9.03 -8.76 1.80
N ARG A 297 -8.62 -9.75 0.99
CA ARG A 297 -7.18 -10.06 0.83
C ARG A 297 -6.39 -8.81 0.41
N PRO A 298 -5.40 -8.36 1.20
CA PRO A 298 -4.73 -7.08 0.97
C PRO A 298 -3.88 -7.09 -0.31
N ILE A 299 -3.53 -5.89 -0.76
CA ILE A 299 -2.41 -5.66 -1.66
C ILE A 299 -1.36 -4.85 -0.91
N THR A 300 -0.11 -5.28 -0.99
CA THR A 300 0.99 -4.71 -0.23
C THR A 300 2.19 -4.53 -1.15
N PHE A 301 2.99 -3.51 -0.90
CA PHE A 301 4.29 -3.34 -1.56
C PHE A 301 5.32 -4.30 -0.97
N ASP A 302 6.24 -4.77 -1.82
CA ASP A 302 7.31 -5.71 -1.47
C ASP A 302 8.65 -5.00 -1.17
#